data_AF-A0A9D6BNL4-F1
#
_entry.id   AF-A0A9D6BNL4-F1
#
_cell.length_a   1.000
_cell.length_b   1.000
_cell.length_c   1.000
_cell.angle_alpha   90.00
_cell.angle_beta   90.00
_cell.angle_gamma   90.00
#
_symmetry.space_group_name_H-M   'P 1'
#
loop_
_entity.id
_entity.type
_entity.pdbx_description
1 polymer ?
#
loop_
_entity_poly.entity_id
_entity_poly.type
_entity_poly.pdbx_seq_one_letter_code
_entity_poly.pdbx_strand_id
1 'polypeptide(L)' 'MLAFLKSELFLRFLGGFAIGAVGVFVFQPNDAPVLSSPAIAAATVNDATL' A
#
# COMPACT_ATOMS: atom_id res chain seq x y z
N MET A 1 -12.95 -12.48 -20.16
CA MET A 1 -13.04 -12.05 -18.74
C MET A 1 -13.00 -13.23 -17.76
N LEU A 2 -13.73 -14.33 -17.99
CA LEU A 2 -13.70 -15.52 -17.12
C LEU A 2 -12.32 -16.20 -16.98
N ALA A 3 -11.50 -16.20 -18.05
CA ALA A 3 -10.16 -16.79 -18.02
C ALA A 3 -9.21 -16.09 -17.03
N PHE A 4 -9.36 -14.77 -16.86
CA PHE A 4 -8.57 -14.00 -15.90
C PHE A 4 -8.98 -14.31 -14.45
N LEU A 5 -10.28 -14.51 -14.23
CA LEU A 5 -10.84 -14.89 -12.93
C LEU A 5 -10.41 -16.30 -12.47
N LYS A 6 -10.04 -17.17 -13.42
CA LYS A 6 -9.48 -18.51 -13.17
C LYS A 6 -7.95 -18.51 -13.05
N SER A 7 -7.29 -17.38 -13.27
CA SER A 7 -5.83 -17.29 -13.18
C SER A 7 -5.38 -17.49 -11.74
N GLU A 8 -4.44 -18.40 -11.54
CA GLU A 8 -3.85 -18.67 -10.23
C GLU A 8 -3.17 -17.42 -9.66
N LEU A 9 -2.48 -16.64 -10.51
CA LEU A 9 -1.84 -15.38 -10.12
C LEU A 9 -2.88 -14.35 -9.65
N PHE A 10 -3.99 -14.23 -10.39
CA PHE A 10 -5.06 -13.29 -10.04
C PHE A 10 -5.73 -13.67 -8.72
N LEU A 11 -6.01 -14.95 -8.50
CA LEU A 11 -6.63 -15.44 -7.26
C LEU A 11 -5.70 -15.30 -6.06
N ARG A 12 -4.40 -15.57 -6.22
CA ARG A 12 -3.39 -15.37 -5.17
C ARG A 12 -3.21 -13.89 -4.84
N PHE A 13 -3.16 -13.04 -5.86
CA PHE A 13 -3.15 -11.59 -5.69
C PHE A 13 -4.42 -11.10 -4.97
N LEU A 14 -5.60 -11.52 -5.41
CA LEU A 14 -6.88 -11.11 -4.84
C LEU A 14 -7.02 -11.56 -3.38
N GLY A 15 -6.60 -12.79 -3.07
CA GLY A 15 -6.56 -13.30 -1.70
C GLY A 15 -5.62 -12.48 -0.80
N GLY A 16 -4.39 -12.21 -1.25
CA GLY A 16 -3.45 -11.36 -0.52
C GLY A 16 -3.94 -9.93 -0.35
N PHE A 17 -4.54 -9.36 -1.40
CA PHE A 17 -5.14 -8.04 -1.38
C PHE A 17 -6.30 -7.96 -0.38
N ALA A 18 -7.21 -8.93 -0.38
CA ALA A 18 -8.34 -8.96 0.55
C ALA A 18 -7.86 -9.04 2.01
N ILE A 19 -6.87 -9.89 2.30
CA ILE A 19 -6.26 -9.98 3.63
C ILE A 19 -5.60 -8.64 4.02
N GLY A 20 -4.84 -8.03 3.10
CA GLY A 20 -4.20 -6.74 3.32
C GLY A 20 -5.20 -5.62 3.60
N ALA A 21 -6.28 -5.55 2.82
CA ALA A 21 -7.36 -4.57 3.02
C ALA A 21 -8.02 -4.74 4.39
N VAL A 22 -8.38 -5.97 4.78
CA VAL A 22 -8.93 -6.25 6.12
C VAL A 22 -7.95 -5.82 7.21
N GLY A 23 -6.65 -6.08 7.04
CA GLY A 23 -5.62 -5.61 7.97
C GLY A 23 -5.63 -4.09 8.14
N VAL A 24 -5.70 -3.34 7.03
CA VAL A 24 -5.79 -1.88 7.09
C VAL A 24 -7.05 -1.44 7.85
N PHE A 25 -8.22 -1.98 7.52
CA PHE A 25 -9.48 -1.53 8.12
C PHE A 25 -9.65 -1.97 9.59
N VAL A 26 -9.19 -3.16 9.96
CA VAL A 26 -9.30 -3.67 11.35
C VAL A 26 -8.27 -3.03 12.26
N PHE A 27 -7.04 -2.84 11.77
CA PHE A 27 -5.97 -2.23 12.55
C PHE A 27 -5.85 -0.72 12.32
N GLN A 28 -6.86 -0.10 11.70
CA GLN A 28 -6.93 1.35 11.65
C GLN A 28 -7.04 1.87 13.09
N PRO A 29 -6.03 2.62 13.58
CA PRO A 29 -6.11 3.21 14.92
C PRO A 29 -7.35 4.11 14.95
N ASN A 30 -8.22 3.87 15.93
CA ASN A 30 -9.46 4.65 16.13
C ASN A 30 -9.15 6.06 16.68
N ASP A 31 -7.99 6.21 17.31
CA ASP A 31 -7.41 7.51 17.58
C ASP A 31 -6.73 8.01 16.31
N ALA A 32 -7.05 9.25 15.92
CA ALA A 32 -6.38 9.92 14.84
C ALA A 32 -4.87 9.70 14.99
N PRO A 33 -4.18 9.13 13.99
CA PRO A 33 -2.74 9.01 14.07
C PRO A 33 -2.24 10.42 14.39
N VAL A 34 -1.50 10.55 15.49
CA VAL A 34 -0.76 11.77 15.80
C VAL A 34 0.30 11.84 14.71
N LEU A 35 -0.11 12.21 13.49
CA LEU A 35 0.74 12.54 12.36
C LEU A 35 1.39 13.86 12.72
N SER A 36 2.25 13.83 13.73
CA SER A 36 3.30 14.81 13.88
C SER A 36 4.19 14.61 12.67
N SER A 37 3.94 15.43 11.67
CA SER A 37 4.61 15.51 10.38
C SER A 37 4.23 14.44 9.35
N PRO A 38 3.70 14.82 8.16
CA PRO A 38 3.70 13.93 7.01
C PRO A 38 5.14 13.52 6.71
N ALA A 39 5.36 12.24 6.37
CA ALA A 39 6.65 11.76 5.92
C ALA A 39 6.98 12.45 4.59
N ILE A 40 7.83 13.48 4.64
CA ILE A 40 8.39 14.11 3.44
C ILE A 40 9.29 13.07 2.78
N ALA A 41 8.92 12.65 1.57
CA ALA A 41 9.84 11.90 0.72
C ALA A 41 11.04 12.80 0.44
N ALA A 42 12.19 12.49 1.02
CA ALA A 42 13.43 13.22 0.76
C ALA A 42 13.79 13.06 -0.71
N ALA A 43 13.48 14.08 -1.53
CA ALA A 43 14.02 14.19 -2.86
C ALA A 43 15.53 14.37 -2.72
N THR A 44 16.31 13.34 -3.07
CA THR A 44 17.76 13.48 -3.21
C THR A 44 17.99 14.43 -4.39
N VAL A 45 18.26 15.71 -4.10
CA VAL A 45 18.83 16.62 -5.09
C VAL A 45 20.25 16.15 -5.32
N ASN A 46 20.44 15.37 -6.38
CA ASN A 46 21.77 15.02 -6.85
C ASN A 46 22.31 16.29 -7.53
N ASP A 47 23.03 17.10 -6.75
CA ASP A 47 23.68 18.33 -7.21
C ASP A 47 24.83 17.94 -8.14
N ALA A 48 24.46 17.67 -9.39
CA ALA A 48 25.37 17.41 -10.49
C ALA A 48 25.59 18.70 -11.26
N THR A 49 26.11 19.76 -10.63
CA THR A 49 26.84 20.86 -11.29
C THR A 49 27.44 21.81 -10.25
N LEU A 50 28.76 21.77 -10.08
CA LEU A 50 29.71 22.90 -10.17
C LEU A 50 31.09 22.46 -9.65
#